data_AF-A0A3D3DSN9-F1
#
_entry.id   AF-A0A3D3DSN9-F1
#
_cell.length_a   1.000
_cell.length_b   1.000
_cell.length_c   1.000
_cell.angle_alpha   90.00
_cell.angle_beta   90.00
_cell.angle_gamma   90.00
#
_symmetry.space_group_name_H-M   'P 1'
#
loop_
_entity.id
_entity.type
_entity.pdbx_description
1 polymer ?
#
loop_
_entity_poly.entity_id
_entity_poly.type
_entity_poly.pdbx_seq_one_letter_code
_entity_poly.pdbx_strand_id
1 'polypeptide(L)'
;NACRKPGEWQTYDITFHRPIFNEKGEVTRRAKFHVVHNGHVIHDNVELWGGTGWRGPHSISEYKKHADTGPLQIQDHGNPVRFRNIWLVKIDD
;
A
#
# COMPACT_ATOMS: atom_id res chain seq x y z
N ASN A 1 -5.82 15.71 4.63
CA ASN A 1 -7.04 14.98 4.26
C ASN A 1 -7.53 15.56 2.93
N ALA A 2 -7.67 14.73 1.89
CA ALA A 2 -8.00 15.15 0.52
C ALA A 2 -9.30 14.55 -0.01
N CYS A 3 -10.18 14.05 0.87
CA CYS A 3 -11.44 13.41 0.46
C CYS A 3 -12.41 14.38 -0.22
N ARG A 4 -12.99 13.92 -1.34
CA ARG A 4 -14.22 14.51 -1.90
C ARG A 4 -15.48 13.99 -1.18
N LYS A 5 -16.64 14.58 -1.48
CA LYS A 5 -17.93 14.20 -0.88
C LYS A 5 -18.34 12.75 -1.21
N PRO A 6 -19.23 12.13 -0.42
CA PRO A 6 -19.82 10.82 -0.76
C PRO A 6 -20.46 10.83 -2.15
N GLY A 7 -20.25 9.75 -2.91
CA GLY A 7 -20.74 9.62 -4.29
C GLY A 7 -19.83 10.24 -5.35
N GLU A 8 -18.85 11.07 -4.98
CA GLU A 8 -17.83 11.58 -5.89
C GLU A 8 -16.66 10.59 -6.02
N TRP A 9 -16.07 10.52 -7.21
CA TRP A 9 -14.93 9.67 -7.47
C TRP A 9 -13.67 10.17 -6.75
N GLN A 10 -13.04 9.25 -6.02
CA GLN A 10 -11.71 9.42 -5.46
C GLN A 10 -10.69 8.82 -6.44
N THR A 11 -9.53 9.45 -6.54
CA THR A 11 -8.41 8.99 -7.39
C THR A 11 -7.18 8.78 -6.54
N TYR A 12 -6.46 7.69 -6.79
CA TYR A 12 -5.21 7.34 -6.15
C TYR A 12 -4.17 7.05 -7.21
N ASP A 13 -3.03 7.73 -7.12
CA ASP A 13 -1.81 7.37 -7.83
C ASP A 13 -0.80 6.89 -6.77
N ILE A 14 -0.35 5.65 -6.91
CA ILE A 14 0.48 4.97 -5.90
C ILE A 14 1.76 4.48 -6.57
N THR A 15 2.90 4.98 -6.11
CA THR A 15 4.20 4.39 -6.40
C THR A 15 4.61 3.54 -5.21
N PHE A 16 4.85 2.25 -5.44
CA PHE A 16 5.21 1.29 -4.40
C PHE A 16 6.53 0.59 -4.74
N HIS A 17 7.48 0.67 -3.82
CA HIS A 17 8.72 -0.09 -3.87
C HIS A 17 8.61 -1.25 -2.89
N ARG A 18 8.89 -2.47 -3.36
CA ARG A 18 8.75 -3.70 -2.58
C ARG A 18 9.83 -3.80 -1.50
N PRO A 19 9.59 -4.56 -0.41
CA PRO A 19 10.66 -4.89 0.53
C PRO A 19 11.66 -5.88 -0.12
N ILE A 20 12.93 -5.82 0.28
CA ILE A 20 13.95 -6.82 -0.07
C ILE A 20 14.25 -7.66 1.16
N PHE A 21 14.40 -8.97 0.96
CA PHE A 21 14.77 -9.92 1.99
C PHE A 21 16.13 -10.55 1.70
N ASN A 22 16.90 -10.87 2.74
CA ASN A 22 18.08 -11.72 2.60
C ASN A 22 17.72 -13.22 2.55
N GLU A 23 18.75 -14.06 2.41
CA GLU A 23 18.59 -15.52 2.40
C GLU A 23 17.95 -16.05 3.69
N LYS A 24 18.29 -15.46 4.84
CA LYS A 24 17.77 -15.79 6.17
C LYS A 24 16.31 -15.38 6.39
N GLY A 25 15.73 -14.57 5.51
CA GLY A 25 14.36 -14.10 5.61
C GLY A 25 14.19 -12.75 6.30
N GLU A 26 15.28 -12.06 6.63
CA GLU A 26 15.26 -10.75 7.27
C GLU A 26 15.11 -9.66 6.20
N VAL A 27 14.31 -8.62 6.51
CA VAL A 27 14.15 -7.46 5.63
C VAL A 27 15.43 -6.63 5.62
N THR A 28 16.02 -6.42 4.44
CA THR A 28 17.22 -5.58 4.23
C THR A 28 16.89 -4.20 3.69
N ARG A 29 15.76 -4.09 2.98
CA ARG A 29 15.17 -2.82 2.57
C ARG A 29 13.68 -2.88 2.80
N ARG A 30 13.12 -1.89 3.50
CA ARG A 30 11.68 -1.82 3.74
C ARG A 30 10.94 -1.41 2.48
N ALA A 31 9.68 -1.83 2.42
CA ALA A 31 8.78 -1.34 1.41
C ALA A 31 8.55 0.17 1.65
N LYS A 32 8.41 0.94 0.60
CA LYS A 32 8.07 2.36 0.70
C LYS A 32 7.04 2.75 -0.34
N PHE A 33 6.25 3.77 -0.03
CA PHE A 33 5.22 4.26 -0.94
C PHE A 33 5.17 5.78 -0.99
N HIS A 34 4.88 6.28 -2.19
CA HIS A 34 4.44 7.64 -2.44
C HIS A 34 3.00 7.58 -2.94
N VAL A 35 2.11 8.35 -2.31
CA VAL A 35 0.67 8.30 -2.58
C VAL A 35 0.14 9.70 -2.83
N VAL A 36 -0.50 9.86 -3.99
CA VAL A 36 -1.26 11.04 -4.37
C VAL A 36 -2.74 10.69 -4.31
N HIS A 37 -3.52 11.44 -3.54
CA HIS A 37 -4.97 11.29 -3.42
C HIS A 37 -5.64 12.55 -3.95
N ASN A 38 -6.43 12.41 -5.02
CA ASN A 38 -7.10 13.53 -5.70
C ASN A 38 -6.15 14.68 -6.11
N GLY A 39 -4.94 14.36 -6.56
CA GLY A 39 -3.92 15.34 -6.95
C GLY A 39 -3.10 15.93 -5.80
N HIS A 40 -3.37 15.52 -4.54
CA HIS A 40 -2.61 15.96 -3.37
C HIS A 40 -1.70 14.84 -2.87
N VAL A 41 -0.42 15.12 -2.65
CA VAL A 41 0.49 14.19 -1.97
C VAL A 41 0.00 14.01 -0.53
N ILE A 42 -0.28 12.76 -0.13
CA ILE A 42 -0.68 12.41 1.24
C ILE A 42 0.34 11.53 1.95
N HIS A 43 1.17 10.82 1.20
CA HIS A 43 2.34 10.11 1.70
C HIS A 43 3.51 10.38 0.77
N ASP A 44 4.60 10.91 1.31
CA ASP A 44 5.81 11.16 0.54
C ASP A 44 6.93 10.23 0.97
N ASN A 45 7.22 9.22 0.14
CA ASN A 45 8.29 8.23 0.35
C ASN A 45 8.29 7.58 1.74
N VAL A 46 7.10 7.22 2.24
CA VAL A 46 6.92 6.67 3.58
C VAL A 46 7.30 5.19 3.59
N GLU A 47 8.13 4.80 4.56
CA GLU A 47 8.46 3.39 4.79
C GLU A 47 7.32 2.66 5.53
N LEU A 48 7.04 1.44 5.08
CA LEU A 48 6.20 0.49 5.79
C LEU A 48 7.07 -0.29 6.77
N TRP A 49 6.67 -0.37 8.03
CA TRP A 49 7.49 -1.02 9.07
C TRP A 49 7.17 -2.52 9.23
N GLY A 50 6.15 -3.00 8.53
CA GLY A 50 5.68 -4.38 8.60
C GLY A 50 4.25 -4.54 8.09
N GLY A 51 3.61 -5.67 8.39
CA GLY A 51 2.23 -5.92 7.97
C GLY A 51 1.22 -5.04 8.73
N THR A 52 0.12 -4.67 8.08
CA THR A 52 -0.94 -3.86 8.68
C THR A 52 -1.99 -4.74 9.36
N GLY A 53 -2.22 -4.56 10.66
CA GLY A 53 -3.23 -5.30 11.45
C GLY A 53 -4.25 -4.39 12.14
N TRP A 54 -5.38 -4.97 12.54
CA TRP A 54 -6.44 -4.25 13.26
C TRP A 54 -6.17 -4.22 14.79
N ARG A 55 -5.99 -3.00 15.34
CA ARG A 55 -5.89 -2.56 16.76
C ARG A 55 -5.01 -3.39 17.73
N GLY A 56 -3.99 -2.72 18.29
CA GLY A 56 -3.21 -3.13 19.47
C GLY A 56 -1.83 -2.45 19.50
N PRO A 57 -1.04 -2.57 20.60
CA PRO A 57 0.34 -2.04 20.66
C PRO A 57 1.28 -2.64 19.59
N HIS A 58 0.84 -3.72 18.92
CA HIS A 58 1.53 -4.47 17.87
C HIS A 58 0.71 -4.50 16.56
N SER A 59 -0.02 -3.43 16.26
CA SER A 59 -0.81 -3.31 15.01
C SER A 59 0.06 -3.39 13.74
N ILE A 60 1.38 -3.26 13.89
CA ILE A 60 2.36 -3.56 12.86
C ILE A 60 2.94 -4.95 13.16
N SER A 61 2.65 -5.93 12.30
CA SER A 61 3.28 -7.24 12.39
C SER A 61 4.65 -7.22 11.72
N GLU A 62 5.55 -8.09 12.14
CA GLU A 62 6.85 -8.21 11.49
C GLU A 62 6.71 -8.57 10.00
N TYR A 63 7.70 -8.16 9.22
CA TYR A 63 7.83 -8.60 7.85
C TYR A 63 7.90 -10.12 7.75
N LYS A 64 7.12 -10.69 6.84
CA LYS A 64 7.21 -12.11 6.48
C LYS A 64 7.76 -12.21 5.07
N LYS A 65 8.84 -12.97 4.89
CA LYS A 65 9.42 -13.21 3.56
C LYS A 65 8.35 -13.79 2.64
N HIS A 66 8.23 -13.19 1.46
CA HIS A 66 7.30 -13.57 0.41
C HIS A 66 8.01 -13.54 -0.95
N ALA A 67 7.31 -13.96 -2.00
CA ALA A 67 7.83 -13.85 -3.37
C ALA A 67 8.05 -12.39 -3.77
N ASP A 68 8.89 -12.16 -4.77
CA ASP A 68 9.23 -10.81 -5.27
C ASP A 68 8.01 -10.05 -5.84
N THR A 69 6.96 -10.79 -6.21
CA THR A 69 5.68 -10.24 -6.68
C THR A 69 4.52 -10.83 -5.90
N GLY A 70 3.49 -10.02 -5.66
CA GLY A 70 2.24 -10.43 -5.04
C GLY A 70 1.02 -9.82 -5.75
N PRO A 71 -0.19 -10.29 -5.41
CA PRO A 71 -1.41 -9.74 -5.99
C PRO A 71 -1.73 -8.35 -5.43
N LEU A 72 -2.42 -7.53 -6.22
CA LEU A 72 -3.18 -6.39 -5.70
C LEU A 72 -4.48 -6.91 -5.08
N GLN A 73 -4.72 -6.63 -3.81
CA GLN A 73 -5.95 -7.01 -3.10
C GLN A 73 -6.78 -5.76 -2.79
N ILE A 74 -8.09 -5.88 -3.01
CA ILE A 74 -9.08 -4.86 -2.64
C ILE A 74 -9.91 -5.44 -1.51
N GLN A 75 -9.93 -4.77 -0.36
CA GLN A 75 -10.62 -5.26 0.83
C GLN A 75 -12.13 -4.99 0.73
N ASP A 76 -12.93 -6.04 0.94
CA ASP A 76 -14.33 -5.91 1.30
C ASP A 76 -14.44 -5.80 2.83
N HIS A 77 -15.12 -4.75 3.30
CA HIS A 77 -15.34 -4.47 4.71
C HIS A 77 -16.84 -4.34 5.02
N GLY A 78 -17.71 -4.96 4.21
CA GLY A 78 -19.16 -4.95 4.39
C GLY A 78 -19.83 -3.64 3.96
N ASN A 79 -19.10 -2.72 3.33
CA ASN A 79 -19.64 -1.47 2.79
C ASN A 79 -19.53 -1.47 1.26
N PRO A 80 -20.63 -1.21 0.53
CA PRO A 80 -20.59 -1.22 -0.93
C PRO A 80 -19.77 -0.05 -1.45
N VAL A 81 -18.69 -0.36 -2.17
CA VAL A 81 -17.83 0.60 -2.87
C VAL A 81 -17.69 0.15 -4.33
N ARG A 82 -17.68 1.10 -5.26
CA ARG A 82 -17.46 0.84 -6.69
C ARG A 82 -16.07 1.32 -7.09
N PHE A 83 -15.39 0.52 -7.92
CA PHE A 83 -14.07 0.84 -8.44
C PHE A 83 -14.12 0.94 -9.97
N ARG A 84 -13.24 1.75 -10.56
CA ARG A 84 -13.04 1.86 -12.01
C ARG A 84 -11.61 2.30 -12.30
N ASN A 85 -11.18 2.13 -13.56
CA ASN A 85 -9.88 2.61 -14.06
C ASN A 85 -8.70 2.14 -13.20
N ILE A 86 -8.64 0.83 -12.93
CA ILE A 86 -7.53 0.21 -12.21
C ILE A 86 -6.57 -0.40 -13.23
N TRP A 87 -5.33 0.05 -13.20
CA TRP A 87 -4.24 -0.49 -14.00
C TRP A 87 -2.95 -0.41 -13.18
N LEU A 88 -1.95 -1.17 -13.61
CA LEU A 88 -0.63 -1.18 -12.97
C LEU A 88 0.45 -1.17 -14.04
N VAL A 89 1.53 -0.48 -13.76
CA VAL A 89 2.75 -0.50 -14.58
C VAL A 89 3.90 -0.86 -13.66
N LYS A 90 4.73 -1.80 -14.10
CA LYS A 90 5.94 -2.19 -13.39
C LYS A 90 6.93 -1.02 -13.43
N ILE A 91 7.50 -0.68 -12.28
CA ILE A 91 8.62 0.25 -12.17
C ILE A 91 9.94 -0.52 -12.08
N ASP A 92 11.02 0.09 -12.54
CA ASP A 92 12.37 -0.40 -12.30
C ASP A 92 12.80 0.03 -10.89
N ASP A 93 12.97 -0.96 -9.99
CA ASP A 93 13.28 -0.80 -8.56
C ASP A 93 14.32 -1.83 -8.08
#